data_AF-N9NGE9-F1
#
_entry.id   AF-N9NGE9-F1
#
_cell.length_a   1.000
_cell.length_b   1.000
_cell.length_c   1.000
_cell.angle_alpha   90.00
_cell.angle_beta   90.00
_cell.angle_gamma   90.00
#
_symmetry.space_group_name_H-M   'P 1'
#
loop_
_entity.id
_entity.type
_entity.pdbx_description
1 polymer ?
#
loop_
_entity_poly.entity_id
_entity_poly.type
_entity_poly.pdbx_seq_one_letter_code
_entity_poly.pdbx_strand_id
1 'polypeptide(L)'
;MNLDQLYTYGFRSTLFDRLLPQDETRAQGMSIQQLREAVAADLEDLLNSRMVMLNHVIDDYVLVKKSILQFGIIDFVGLSTANPMDRDKICRSIEASISAHEPRLKHVRVEMLLDENNMGSLCLSIQAYLNIHPLYEPVVFDALLKPTTQQYVILPRS
;
A
#
# COMPACT_ATOMS: atom_id res chain seq x y z
N MET A 1 -2.97 20.77 -15.14
CA MET A 1 -2.49 19.95 -16.28
C MET A 1 -3.20 18.61 -16.17
N ASN A 2 -3.88 18.14 -17.20
CA ASN A 2 -4.61 16.86 -17.14
C ASN A 2 -3.60 15.72 -17.30
N LEU A 3 -3.45 14.87 -16.27
CA LEU A 3 -2.43 13.83 -16.23
C LEU A 3 -2.72 12.68 -17.19
N ASP A 4 -3.99 12.45 -17.54
CA ASP A 4 -4.38 11.44 -18.53
C ASP A 4 -3.90 11.80 -19.94
N GLN A 5 -3.61 13.08 -20.22
CA GLN A 5 -3.03 13.53 -21.50
C GLN A 5 -1.54 13.20 -21.64
N LEU A 6 -0.84 12.80 -20.56
CA LEU A 6 0.56 12.38 -20.63
C LEU A 6 0.74 11.02 -21.34
N TYR A 7 -0.30 10.20 -21.33
CA TYR A 7 -0.32 8.89 -21.96
C TYR A 7 -1.47 8.82 -22.96
N THR A 8 -1.17 8.99 -24.26
CA THR A 8 -2.15 8.93 -25.35
C THR A 8 -3.00 7.65 -25.37
N TYR A 9 -2.49 6.57 -24.77
CA TYR A 9 -3.14 5.26 -24.67
C TYR A 9 -3.50 4.86 -23.23
N GLY A 10 -3.34 5.75 -22.24
CA GLY A 10 -3.51 5.46 -20.82
C GLY A 10 -2.33 4.69 -20.19
N PHE A 11 -2.40 4.50 -18.88
CA PHE A 11 -1.42 3.74 -18.08
C PHE A 11 -1.59 2.24 -18.29
N ARG A 12 -0.49 1.49 -18.10
CA ARG A 12 -0.53 0.04 -18.27
C ARG A 12 -1.20 -0.63 -17.05
N SER A 13 -2.13 -1.55 -17.30
CA SER A 13 -2.78 -2.35 -16.25
C SER A 13 -1.82 -3.32 -15.55
N THR A 14 -2.23 -3.77 -14.36
CA THR A 14 -1.45 -4.71 -13.54
C THR A 14 -1.17 -6.02 -14.31
N LEU A 15 -0.13 -6.75 -13.90
CA LEU A 15 0.16 -8.05 -14.52
C LEU A 15 -1.04 -9.01 -14.33
N PHE A 16 -1.62 -9.05 -13.14
CA PHE A 16 -2.75 -9.92 -12.83
C PHE A 16 -3.97 -9.61 -13.71
N ASP A 17 -4.32 -8.34 -13.89
CA ASP A 17 -5.41 -7.94 -14.79
C ASP A 17 -5.16 -8.39 -16.23
N ARG A 18 -3.91 -8.31 -16.70
CA ARG A 18 -3.51 -8.73 -18.05
C ARG A 18 -3.52 -10.25 -18.24
N LEU A 19 -3.43 -11.02 -17.15
CA LEU A 19 -3.47 -12.48 -17.18
C LEU A 19 -4.90 -13.03 -17.09
N LEU A 20 -5.85 -12.25 -16.59
CA LEU A 20 -7.26 -12.63 -16.57
C LEU A 20 -7.88 -12.52 -17.98
N PRO A 21 -8.86 -13.37 -18.35
CA PRO A 21 -9.56 -13.28 -19.63
C PRO A 21 -10.14 -11.87 -19.84
N GLN A 22 -9.76 -11.23 -20.93
CA GLN A 22 -10.09 -9.82 -21.19
C GLN A 22 -11.36 -9.72 -22.03
N ASP A 23 -12.33 -8.91 -21.61
CA ASP A 23 -13.31 -8.32 -22.51
C ASP A 23 -12.62 -7.21 -23.34
N GLU A 24 -12.97 -7.06 -24.61
CA GLU A 24 -12.32 -6.14 -25.57
C GLU A 24 -12.25 -4.66 -25.11
N THR A 25 -13.09 -4.28 -24.14
CA THR A 25 -13.15 -2.95 -23.52
C THR A 25 -11.95 -2.60 -22.63
N ARG A 26 -11.13 -3.56 -22.19
CA ARG A 26 -9.92 -3.32 -21.37
C ARG A 26 -8.64 -3.11 -22.18
N ALA A 27 -8.75 -3.05 -23.52
CA ALA A 27 -7.63 -2.75 -24.41
C ALA A 27 -7.20 -1.26 -24.35
N GLN A 28 -8.03 -0.37 -23.81
CA GLN A 28 -7.65 1.01 -23.49
C GLN A 28 -6.91 1.03 -22.16
N GLY A 29 -5.77 1.74 -22.08
CA GLY A 29 -5.01 1.86 -20.84
C GLY A 29 -5.80 2.56 -19.73
N MET A 30 -5.32 2.39 -18.50
CA MET A 30 -5.93 2.93 -17.29
C MET A 30 -5.85 4.46 -17.26
N SER A 31 -6.89 5.12 -16.75
CA SER A 31 -6.79 6.50 -16.28
C SER A 31 -5.93 6.59 -15.01
N ILE A 32 -5.51 7.80 -14.64
CA ILE A 32 -4.79 8.01 -13.38
C ILE A 32 -5.61 7.58 -12.16
N GLN A 33 -6.92 7.76 -12.21
CA GLN A 33 -7.82 7.33 -11.14
C GLN A 33 -7.88 5.81 -11.02
N GLN A 34 -7.97 5.11 -12.16
CA GLN A 34 -7.93 3.64 -12.18
C GLN A 34 -6.57 3.11 -11.72
N LEU A 35 -5.47 3.81 -12.03
CA LEU A 35 -4.15 3.45 -11.53
C LEU A 35 -4.06 3.60 -10.00
N ARG A 36 -4.64 4.66 -9.43
CA ARG A 36 -4.72 4.84 -7.97
C ARG A 36 -5.57 3.75 -7.32
N GLU A 37 -6.69 3.37 -7.92
CA GLU A 37 -7.54 2.27 -7.44
C GLU A 37 -6.80 0.92 -7.50
N ALA A 38 -6.07 0.66 -8.57
CA ALA A 38 -5.23 -0.54 -8.67
C ALA A 38 -4.17 -0.57 -7.58
N VAL A 39 -3.47 0.54 -7.33
CA VAL A 39 -2.49 0.65 -6.23
C VAL A 39 -3.17 0.46 -4.87
N ALA A 40 -4.37 1.01 -4.66
CA ALA A 40 -5.12 0.82 -3.41
C ALA A 40 -5.45 -0.66 -3.18
N ALA A 41 -5.88 -1.39 -4.21
CA ALA A 41 -6.14 -2.82 -4.12
C ALA A 41 -4.87 -3.62 -3.80
N ASP A 42 -3.75 -3.32 -4.46
CA ASP A 42 -2.46 -3.97 -4.19
C ASP A 42 -1.95 -3.68 -2.75
N LEU A 43 -2.16 -2.47 -2.24
CA LEU A 43 -1.90 -2.13 -0.83
C LEU A 43 -2.82 -2.90 0.11
N GLU A 44 -4.10 -3.08 -0.24
CA GLU A 44 -5.06 -3.83 0.57
C GLU A 44 -4.63 -5.29 0.73
N ASP A 45 -4.23 -5.93 -0.37
CA ASP A 45 -3.70 -7.30 -0.38
C ASP A 45 -2.42 -7.41 0.47
N LEU A 46 -1.54 -6.42 0.38
CA LEU A 46 -0.31 -6.36 1.18
C LEU A 46 -0.60 -6.23 2.67
N LEU A 47 -1.42 -5.26 3.10
CA LEU A 47 -1.69 -5.00 4.52
C LEU A 47 -2.56 -6.09 5.17
N ASN A 48 -3.35 -6.82 4.37
CA ASN A 48 -4.12 -7.97 4.84
C ASN A 48 -3.32 -9.29 4.84
N SER A 49 -2.13 -9.29 4.25
CA SER A 49 -1.20 -10.42 4.33
C SER A 49 -0.33 -10.35 5.59
N ARG A 50 0.07 -11.51 6.13
CA ARG A 50 0.98 -11.60 7.27
C ARG A 50 2.30 -12.19 6.84
N MET A 51 3.39 -11.54 7.26
CA MET A 51 4.76 -12.02 7.04
C MET A 51 5.37 -12.56 8.34
N VAL A 52 6.31 -13.48 8.21
CA VAL A 52 7.10 -13.98 9.34
C VAL A 52 8.26 -13.03 9.62
N MET A 53 8.43 -12.66 10.88
CA MET A 53 9.62 -11.95 11.33
C MET A 53 10.82 -12.90 11.38
N LEU A 54 11.71 -12.77 10.40
CA LEU A 54 12.93 -13.57 10.31
C LEU A 54 14.14 -12.93 11.01
N ASN A 55 13.97 -11.75 11.62
CA ASN A 55 15.01 -11.03 12.38
C ASN A 55 16.39 -11.05 11.68
N HIS A 56 17.45 -11.30 12.42
CA HIS A 56 18.83 -11.33 11.93
C HIS A 56 19.17 -12.52 11.02
N VAL A 57 18.27 -13.50 10.86
CA VAL A 57 18.52 -14.69 10.04
C VAL A 57 18.69 -14.32 8.56
N ILE A 58 18.00 -13.26 8.11
CA ILE A 58 18.01 -12.84 6.70
C ILE A 58 18.86 -11.60 6.44
N ASP A 59 19.70 -11.18 7.39
CA ASP A 59 20.44 -9.91 7.27
C ASP A 59 21.37 -9.89 6.06
N ASP A 60 22.04 -11.00 5.79
CA ASP A 60 22.90 -11.18 4.62
C ASP A 60 22.13 -11.49 3.32
N TYR A 61 20.82 -11.72 3.41
CA TYR A 61 19.96 -12.18 2.31
C TYR A 61 19.02 -11.08 1.81
N VAL A 62 19.58 -10.03 1.22
CA VAL A 62 18.81 -8.83 0.78
C VAL A 62 17.68 -9.15 -0.20
N LEU A 63 17.84 -10.15 -1.08
CA LEU A 63 16.78 -10.56 -2.00
C LEU A 63 15.61 -11.25 -1.28
N VAL A 64 15.88 -11.96 -0.18
CA VAL A 64 14.83 -12.59 0.64
C VAL A 64 13.96 -11.51 1.29
N LYS A 65 14.56 -10.40 1.72
CA LYS A 65 13.85 -9.21 2.26
C LYS A 65 12.83 -8.60 1.29
N LYS A 66 12.94 -8.86 -0.02
CA LYS A 66 12.04 -8.37 -1.08
C LYS A 66 11.23 -9.47 -1.75
N SER A 67 11.27 -10.67 -1.21
CA SER A 67 10.61 -11.85 -1.77
C SER A 67 9.23 -12.05 -1.17
N ILE A 68 8.46 -12.97 -1.74
CA ILE A 68 7.14 -13.36 -1.23
C ILE A 68 7.18 -13.82 0.24
N LEU A 69 8.33 -14.31 0.74
CA LEU A 69 8.48 -14.70 2.15
C LEU A 69 8.36 -13.52 3.13
N GLN A 70 8.51 -12.30 2.65
CA GLN A 70 8.39 -11.06 3.40
C GLN A 70 7.23 -10.19 2.87
N PHE A 71 6.36 -10.75 2.02
CA PHE A 71 5.16 -10.05 1.56
C PHE A 71 4.11 -10.03 2.67
N GLY A 72 3.74 -8.83 3.09
CA GLY A 72 2.74 -8.61 4.12
C GLY A 72 3.23 -7.70 5.23
N ILE A 73 2.46 -7.63 6.31
CA ILE A 73 2.87 -6.93 7.54
C ILE A 73 3.03 -7.91 8.68
N ILE A 74 3.72 -7.46 9.71
CA ILE A 74 3.98 -8.25 10.90
C ILE A 74 2.71 -8.29 11.74
N ASP A 75 2.59 -9.30 12.60
CA ASP A 75 1.54 -9.26 13.60
C ASP A 75 1.88 -8.20 14.66
N PHE A 76 0.87 -7.45 15.10
CA PHE A 76 0.99 -6.39 16.11
C PHE A 76 0.45 -6.82 17.47
N VAL A 77 0.20 -8.13 17.68
CA VAL A 77 -0.18 -8.67 19.00
C VAL A 77 0.82 -8.21 20.07
N GLY A 78 0.28 -7.62 21.14
CA GLY A 78 1.06 -7.09 22.27
C GLY A 78 1.52 -5.63 22.11
N LEU A 79 1.29 -5.00 20.96
CA LEU A 79 1.53 -3.56 20.77
C LEU A 79 0.28 -2.75 21.12
N SER A 80 0.48 -1.57 21.73
CA SER A 80 -0.62 -0.66 22.07
C SER A 80 -0.63 0.57 21.16
N THR A 81 -1.76 0.85 20.51
CA THR A 81 -1.96 2.09 19.74
C THR A 81 -2.00 3.33 20.64
N ALA A 82 -2.21 3.18 21.96
CA ALA A 82 -2.10 4.27 22.92
C ALA A 82 -0.63 4.63 23.21
N ASN A 83 0.30 3.69 23.06
CA ASN A 83 1.73 3.91 23.28
C ASN A 83 2.37 4.57 22.04
N PRO A 84 2.91 5.80 22.13
CA PRO A 84 3.59 6.46 21.01
C PRO A 84 4.72 5.64 20.38
N MET A 85 5.48 4.91 21.20
CA MET A 85 6.60 4.09 20.71
C MET A 85 6.12 2.89 19.89
N ASP A 86 5.01 2.29 20.27
CA ASP A 86 4.47 1.13 19.54
C ASP A 86 3.76 1.57 18.26
N ARG A 87 3.12 2.74 18.26
CA ARG A 87 2.60 3.36 17.02
C ARG A 87 3.69 3.58 15.99
N ASP A 88 4.81 4.16 16.41
CA ASP A 88 5.95 4.41 15.52
C ASP A 88 6.51 3.09 14.95
N LYS A 89 6.60 2.02 15.76
CA LYS A 89 6.97 0.68 15.26
C LYS A 89 6.00 0.16 14.21
N ILE A 90 4.69 0.28 14.44
CA ILE A 90 3.65 -0.14 13.49
C ILE A 90 3.81 0.62 12.17
N CYS A 91 3.87 1.96 12.23
CA CYS A 91 4.04 2.81 11.06
C CYS A 91 5.31 2.47 10.26
N ARG A 92 6.46 2.33 10.92
CA ARG A 92 7.72 1.97 10.26
C ARG A 92 7.68 0.59 9.62
N SER A 93 7.05 -0.39 10.28
CA SER A 93 6.92 -1.74 9.70
C SER A 93 6.08 -1.72 8.43
N ILE A 94 4.99 -0.95 8.43
CA ILE A 94 4.10 -0.81 7.26
C ILE A 94 4.84 -0.07 6.14
N GLU A 95 5.50 1.04 6.46
CA GLU A 95 6.29 1.84 5.51
C GLU A 95 7.39 1.00 4.82
N ALA A 96 8.10 0.17 5.58
CA ALA A 96 9.12 -0.74 5.07
C ALA A 96 8.53 -1.80 4.13
N SER A 97 7.38 -2.38 4.51
CA SER A 97 6.71 -3.39 3.68
C SER A 97 6.21 -2.80 2.36
N ILE A 98 5.55 -1.65 2.39
CA ILE A 98 5.08 -0.95 1.17
C ILE A 98 6.27 -0.59 0.29
N SER A 99 7.34 -0.02 0.86
CA SER A 99 8.53 0.36 0.09
C SER A 99 9.22 -0.83 -0.59
N ALA A 100 9.10 -2.03 -0.02
CA ALA A 100 9.67 -3.25 -0.58
C ALA A 100 8.80 -3.89 -1.67
N HIS A 101 7.47 -3.80 -1.55
CA HIS A 101 6.53 -4.59 -2.37
C HIS A 101 5.65 -3.76 -3.32
N GLU A 102 5.56 -2.44 -3.14
CA GLU A 102 4.82 -1.54 -4.03
C GLU A 102 5.75 -0.56 -4.76
N PRO A 103 6.41 -0.99 -5.85
CA PRO A 103 7.44 -0.19 -6.52
C PRO A 103 6.90 1.03 -7.26
N ARG A 104 5.58 1.13 -7.50
CA ARG A 104 4.95 2.32 -8.09
C ARG A 104 4.96 3.50 -7.11
N LEU A 105 5.02 3.24 -5.80
CA LEU A 105 5.12 4.29 -4.79
C LEU A 105 6.58 4.59 -4.43
N LYS A 106 6.89 5.88 -4.20
CA LYS A 106 8.19 6.40 -3.76
C LYS A 106 8.03 7.33 -2.57
N HIS A 107 9.06 7.39 -1.73
CA HIS A 107 9.06 8.18 -0.48
C HIS A 107 7.80 7.95 0.35
N VAL A 108 7.47 6.68 0.58
CA VAL A 108 6.32 6.29 1.38
C VAL A 108 6.54 6.76 2.81
N ARG A 109 5.50 7.34 3.39
CA ARG A 109 5.43 7.73 4.80
C ARG A 109 4.08 7.30 5.36
N VAL A 110 4.10 6.63 6.51
CA VAL A 110 2.88 6.13 7.15
C VAL A 110 2.68 6.83 8.49
N GLU A 111 1.49 7.37 8.70
CA GLU A 111 1.13 8.07 9.93
C GLU A 111 -0.16 7.48 10.51
N MET A 112 -0.20 7.26 11.81
CA MET A 112 -1.41 6.82 12.50
C MET A 112 -2.25 8.03 12.87
N LEU A 113 -3.49 8.07 12.35
CA LEU A 113 -4.43 9.14 12.64
C LEU A 113 -5.09 8.85 14.00
N LEU A 114 -4.85 9.76 14.95
CA LEU A 114 -5.56 9.75 16.23
C LEU A 114 -6.91 10.41 16.01
N ASP A 115 -7.98 9.62 16.07
CA ASP A 115 -9.34 10.15 16.08
C ASP A 115 -9.88 10.07 17.50
N GLU A 116 -10.03 11.22 18.16
CA GLU A 116 -10.53 11.32 19.54
C GLU A 116 -11.98 10.80 19.66
N ASN A 117 -12.72 10.73 18.55
CA ASN A 117 -14.13 10.33 18.51
C ASN A 117 -14.36 8.86 18.09
N ASN A 118 -13.33 8.14 17.66
CA ASN A 118 -13.49 6.83 17.01
C ASN A 118 -12.93 5.71 17.90
N MET A 119 -13.77 5.23 18.82
CA MET A 119 -13.45 4.28 19.90
C MET A 119 -13.12 2.83 19.45
N GLY A 120 -12.48 2.61 18.29
CA GLY A 120 -12.06 1.25 17.94
C GLY A 120 -11.49 1.01 16.54
N SER A 121 -11.54 1.98 15.63
CA SER A 121 -11.03 1.80 14.27
C SER A 121 -9.62 2.40 14.16
N LEU A 122 -8.62 1.56 13.91
CA LEU A 122 -7.26 2.03 13.60
C LEU A 122 -7.25 2.63 12.20
N CYS A 123 -6.93 3.93 12.10
CA CYS A 123 -6.81 4.64 10.84
C CYS A 123 -5.35 5.04 10.59
N LEU A 124 -4.86 4.77 9.39
CA LEU A 124 -3.52 5.15 8.95
C LEU A 124 -3.64 6.02 7.69
N SER A 125 -2.76 7.00 7.56
CA SER A 125 -2.56 7.77 6.33
C SER A 125 -1.23 7.36 5.70
N ILE A 126 -1.28 6.90 4.47
CA ILE A 126 -0.12 6.50 3.66
C ILE A 126 0.10 7.59 2.62
N GLN A 127 1.16 8.38 2.81
CA GLN A 127 1.55 9.46 1.90
C GLN A 127 2.71 8.98 1.05
N ALA A 128 2.65 9.19 -0.26
CA ALA A 128 3.70 8.78 -1.17
C ALA A 128 3.68 9.58 -2.48
N TYR A 129 4.68 9.34 -3.31
CA TYR A 129 4.69 9.77 -4.71
C TYR A 129 4.47 8.57 -5.63
N LEU A 130 3.40 8.61 -6.41
CA LEU A 130 3.12 7.66 -7.47
C LEU A 130 4.00 7.96 -8.68
N ASN A 131 4.83 7.00 -9.05
CA ASN A 131 5.71 7.08 -10.21
C ASN A 131 4.90 6.85 -11.50
N ILE A 132 4.64 7.93 -12.22
CA ILE A 132 3.90 7.95 -13.49
C ILE A 132 4.79 8.35 -14.67
N HIS A 133 6.11 8.10 -14.57
CA HIS A 133 7.18 8.44 -15.53
C HIS A 133 6.79 9.29 -16.76
N PRO A 134 7.39 10.48 -16.97
CA PRO A 134 8.57 11.01 -16.30
C PRO A 134 8.27 11.79 -15.01
N LEU A 135 7.01 11.81 -14.57
CA LEU A 135 6.56 12.60 -13.42
C LEU A 135 6.31 11.73 -12.18
N TYR A 136 6.21 12.42 -11.05
CA TYR A 136 5.78 11.87 -9.77
C TYR A 136 4.52 12.62 -9.32
N GLU A 137 3.44 11.89 -9.08
CA GLU A 137 2.20 12.45 -8.60
C GLU A 137 2.08 12.22 -7.08
N PRO A 138 1.87 13.25 -6.25
CA PRO A 138 1.60 13.04 -4.83
C PRO A 138 0.27 12.32 -4.66
N VAL A 139 0.26 11.27 -3.84
CA VAL A 139 -0.93 10.46 -3.54
C VAL A 139 -1.03 10.21 -2.04
N VAL A 140 -2.26 10.11 -1.56
CA VAL A 140 -2.56 9.76 -0.17
C VAL A 140 -3.58 8.63 -0.19
N PHE A 141 -3.33 7.60 0.61
CA PHE A 141 -4.27 6.50 0.85
C PHE A 141 -4.62 6.45 2.32
N ASP A 142 -5.91 6.35 2.63
CA ASP A 142 -6.37 6.09 3.98
C ASP A 142 -6.57 4.58 4.15
N ALA A 143 -5.92 3.99 5.16
CA ALA A 143 -6.07 2.60 5.52
C ALA A 143 -6.88 2.47 6.81
N LEU A 144 -8.04 1.84 6.70
CA LEU A 144 -8.99 1.66 7.80
C LEU A 144 -9.02 0.20 8.23
N LEU A 145 -8.64 -0.09 9.47
CA LEU A 145 -8.80 -1.42 10.03
C LEU A 145 -10.24 -1.63 10.49
N LYS A 146 -10.96 -2.53 9.84
CA LYS A 146 -12.30 -2.96 10.25
C LYS A 146 -12.21 -3.81 11.53
N PRO A 147 -12.79 -3.38 12.66
CA PRO A 147 -12.65 -4.11 13.93
C PRO A 147 -13.22 -5.54 13.90
N THR A 148 -14.27 -5.75 13.11
CA THR A 148 -15.00 -7.03 13.03
C THR A 148 -14.27 -8.09 12.23
N THR A 149 -13.64 -7.71 11.12
CA THR A 149 -12.93 -8.64 10.22
C THR A 149 -11.42 -8.62 10.44
N GLN A 150 -10.90 -7.63 11.17
CA GLN A 150 -9.47 -7.36 11.31
C GLN A 150 -8.75 -7.19 9.96
N GLN A 151 -9.50 -6.73 8.96
CA GLN A 151 -8.98 -6.44 7.63
C GLN A 151 -8.85 -4.93 7.44
N TYR A 152 -7.74 -4.52 6.84
CA TYR A 152 -7.56 -3.18 6.31
C TYR A 152 -8.40 -3.01 5.04
N VAL A 153 -8.99 -1.83 4.91
CA VAL A 153 -9.58 -1.33 3.66
C VAL A 153 -8.81 -0.09 3.24
N ILE A 154 -8.43 -0.03 1.97
CA ILE A 154 -7.63 1.08 1.44
C ILE A 154 -8.48 1.98 0.55
N LEU A 155 -8.49 3.27 0.88
CA LEU A 155 -9.23 4.29 0.14
C LEU A 155 -8.26 5.32 -0.44
N PRO A 156 -8.16 5.46 -1.77
CA PRO A 156 -7.41 6.56 -2.36
C PRO A 156 -8.13 7.88 -2.06
N ARG A 157 -7.37 8.87 -1.59
CA ARG A 157 -7.90 10.22 -1.36
C ARG A 157 -7.87 11.00 -2.67
N SER A 158 -9.02 11.57 -3.05
CA SER A 158 -9.22 12.35 -4.28
C SER A 158 -8.38 13.61 -4.36
#